data_AF-P73048-F1
#
_entry.id   AF-P73048-F1
#
_cell.length_a   1.000
_cell.length_b   1.000
_cell.length_c   1.000
_cell.angle_alpha   90.00
_cell.angle_beta   90.00
_cell.angle_gamma   90.00
#
_symmetry.space_group_name_H-M   'P 1'
#
loop_
_entity.id
_entity.type
_entity.pdbx_description
1 polymer ?
#
loop_
_entity_poly.entity_id
_entity_poly.type
_entity_poly.pdbx_seq_one_letter_code
_entity_poly.pdbx_strand_id
1 'polypeptide(L)'
;MSRLRSLLSLILVLVTTVLVSCSSPQVEIPTTYSPEKIAQLQVYVNPIAVARDGMEKRLQGLIADQNWVDTQTYIHGPLGQLRRDMLGLASSLLPKDQDKAKTLAKEVFGHLERLDAAAKDRNGSQAKIQYQEALADFDSFLNLLPQAS
;
A
#
# COMPACT_ATOMS: atom_id res chain seq x y z
N MET A 1 46.65 10.78 44.58
CA MET A 1 46.56 11.31 43.19
C MET A 1 45.94 10.35 42.17
N SER A 2 46.13 9.02 42.26
CA SER A 2 45.56 8.06 41.29
C SER A 2 44.00 7.99 41.28
N ARG A 3 43.35 8.05 42.46
CA ARG A 3 41.88 7.93 42.55
C ARG A 3 41.10 9.08 41.92
N LEU A 4 41.64 10.30 41.94
CA LEU A 4 41.03 11.48 41.28
C LEU A 4 41.05 11.35 39.75
N ARG A 5 42.11 10.78 39.16
CA ARG A 5 42.16 10.51 37.72
C ARG A 5 41.08 9.51 37.29
N SER A 6 40.88 8.44 38.05
CA SER A 6 39.86 7.43 37.74
C SER A 6 38.42 7.97 37.85
N LEU A 7 38.11 8.79 38.87
CA LEU A 7 36.79 9.42 39.00
C LEU A 7 36.51 10.42 37.88
N LEU A 8 37.50 11.23 37.49
CA LEU A 8 37.38 12.16 36.36
C LEU A 8 37.12 11.41 35.05
N SER A 9 37.81 10.29 34.81
CA SER A 9 37.55 9.44 33.64
C SER A 9 36.13 8.86 33.65
N LEU A 10 35.62 8.41 34.80
CA LEU A 10 34.25 7.89 34.91
C LEU A 10 33.20 8.96 34.62
N ILE A 11 33.37 10.17 35.16
CA ILE A 11 32.47 11.31 34.90
C ILE A 11 32.53 11.69 33.42
N LEU A 12 33.72 11.69 32.81
CA LEU A 12 33.87 12.00 31.38
C LEU A 12 33.10 11.00 30.51
N VAL A 13 33.19 9.70 30.82
CA VAL A 13 32.45 8.64 30.10
C VAL A 13 30.93 8.77 30.29
N LEU A 14 30.47 9.10 31.50
CA LEU A 14 29.05 9.35 31.76
C LEU A 14 28.54 10.56 30.96
N VAL A 15 29.32 11.64 30.93
CA VAL A 15 28.96 12.87 30.20
C VAL A 15 28.93 12.60 28.69
N THR A 16 29.90 11.88 28.13
CA THR A 16 29.90 11.56 26.69
C THR A 16 28.75 10.63 26.30
N THR A 17 28.40 9.64 27.14
CA THR A 17 27.25 8.75 26.87
C THR A 17 25.91 9.49 26.93
N VAL A 18 25.73 10.40 27.89
CA VAL A 18 24.52 11.24 27.96
C VAL A 18 24.43 12.21 26.77
N LEU A 19 25.55 12.81 26.37
CA LEU A 19 25.60 13.73 25.22
C LEU A 19 25.24 13.06 23.90
N VAL A 20 25.70 11.82 23.66
CA VAL A 20 25.38 11.08 22.43
C VAL A 20 23.95 10.53 22.45
N SER A 21 23.39 10.22 23.63
CA SER A 21 22.07 9.59 23.74
C SER A 21 20.90 10.58 23.70
N CYS A 22 21.10 11.88 23.89
CA CYS A 22 20.02 12.86 23.99
C CYS A 22 19.70 13.63 22.70
N SER A 23 20.41 13.40 21.61
CA SER A 23 20.04 13.96 20.30
C SER A 23 19.24 12.93 19.51
N SER A 24 17.93 13.15 19.35
CA SER A 24 17.18 12.47 18.30
C SER A 24 17.83 12.82 16.95
N PRO A 25 18.16 11.84 16.10
CA PRO A 25 18.69 12.12 14.77
C PRO A 25 17.75 13.06 14.02
N GLN A 26 18.30 14.10 13.37
CA GLN A 26 17.54 14.86 12.39
C GLN A 26 17.28 13.95 11.19
N VAL A 27 16.08 13.38 11.13
CA VAL A 27 15.63 12.59 9.98
C VAL A 27 14.93 13.55 9.02
N GLU A 28 15.58 13.86 7.91
CA GLU A 28 14.92 14.60 6.83
C GLU A 28 13.80 13.76 6.22
N ILE A 29 12.63 14.36 6.02
CA ILE A 29 11.53 13.71 5.33
C ILE A 29 11.81 13.84 3.83
N PRO A 30 12.12 12.74 3.11
CA PRO A 30 12.41 12.81 1.70
C PRO A 30 11.18 13.29 0.93
N THR A 31 11.38 14.18 -0.05
CA THR A 31 10.31 14.66 -0.95
C THR A 31 10.26 13.90 -2.27
N THR A 32 11.30 13.11 -2.55
CA THR A 32 11.50 12.27 -3.74
C THR A 32 11.79 10.83 -3.33
N TYR A 33 11.67 9.89 -4.27
CA TYR A 33 11.96 8.48 -4.05
C TYR A 33 13.39 8.16 -4.50
N SER A 34 14.19 7.54 -3.63
CA SER A 34 15.50 7.00 -4.03
C SER A 34 15.33 5.72 -4.88
N PRO A 35 16.33 5.33 -5.70
CA PRO A 35 16.28 4.07 -6.44
C PRO A 35 16.03 2.85 -5.56
N GLU A 36 16.64 2.79 -4.37
CA GLU A 36 16.44 1.72 -3.39
C GLU A 36 15.01 1.72 -2.87
N LYS A 37 14.43 2.90 -2.64
CA LYS A 37 13.04 3.03 -2.22
C LYS A 37 12.09 2.56 -3.32
N ILE A 38 12.33 2.94 -4.58
CA ILE A 38 11.55 2.46 -5.73
C ILE A 38 11.61 0.93 -5.82
N ALA A 39 12.79 0.33 -5.68
CA ALA A 39 12.95 -1.12 -5.68
C ALA A 39 12.15 -1.81 -4.56
N GLN A 40 12.08 -1.21 -3.36
CA GLN A 40 11.23 -1.71 -2.28
C GLN A 40 9.74 -1.62 -2.60
N LEU A 41 9.29 -0.51 -3.22
CA LEU A 41 7.88 -0.36 -3.64
C LEU A 41 7.51 -1.42 -4.67
N GLN A 42 8.42 -1.76 -5.58
CA GLN A 42 8.16 -2.70 -6.68
C GLN A 42 7.71 -4.09 -6.20
N VAL A 43 8.13 -4.50 -4.99
CA VAL A 43 7.68 -5.75 -4.35
C VAL A 43 6.15 -5.81 -4.22
N TYR A 44 5.51 -4.68 -3.89
CA TYR A 44 4.06 -4.57 -3.82
C TYR A 44 3.42 -4.19 -5.17
N VAL A 45 4.10 -3.38 -5.99
CA VAL A 45 3.56 -2.95 -7.30
C VAL A 45 3.34 -4.15 -8.22
N ASN A 46 4.24 -5.15 -8.21
CA ASN A 46 4.15 -6.33 -9.07
C ASN A 46 2.80 -7.08 -8.96
N PRO A 47 2.39 -7.60 -7.78
CA PRO A 47 1.10 -8.27 -7.65
C PRO A 47 -0.09 -7.34 -7.91
N ILE A 48 0.02 -6.06 -7.54
CA ILE A 48 -1.04 -5.06 -7.77
C ILE A 48 -1.25 -4.82 -9.28
N ALA A 49 -0.18 -4.70 -10.05
CA ALA A 49 -0.25 -4.52 -11.50
C ALA A 49 -0.87 -5.75 -12.19
N VAL A 50 -0.53 -6.96 -11.74
CA VAL A 50 -1.16 -8.21 -12.23
C VAL A 50 -2.65 -8.24 -11.89
N ALA A 51 -3.04 -7.82 -10.68
CA ALA A 51 -4.44 -7.73 -10.29
C ALA A 51 -5.22 -6.74 -11.18
N ARG A 52 -4.65 -5.55 -11.44
CA ARG A 52 -5.25 -4.53 -12.31
C ARG A 52 -5.44 -5.01 -13.75
N ASP A 53 -4.44 -5.68 -14.31
CA ASP A 53 -4.51 -6.29 -15.65
C ASP A 53 -5.58 -7.40 -15.71
N GLY A 54 -5.64 -8.23 -14.66
CA GLY A 54 -6.62 -9.29 -14.51
C GLY A 54 -8.06 -8.78 -14.39
N MET A 55 -8.27 -7.66 -13.69
CA MET A 55 -9.59 -7.01 -13.62
C MET A 55 -10.09 -6.57 -14.99
N GLU A 56 -9.21 -6.07 -15.85
CA GLU A 56 -9.56 -5.65 -17.21
C GLU A 56 -9.79 -6.84 -18.13
N LYS A 57 -8.85 -7.79 -18.18
CA LYS A 57 -8.90 -8.89 -19.15
C LYS A 57 -9.88 -9.99 -18.81
N ARG A 58 -10.09 -10.28 -17.52
CA ARG A 58 -10.85 -11.46 -17.08
C ARG A 58 -12.12 -11.08 -16.33
N LEU A 59 -12.02 -10.26 -15.27
CA LEU A 59 -13.20 -9.93 -14.47
C LEU A 59 -14.27 -9.20 -15.28
N GLN A 60 -13.85 -8.31 -16.19
CA GLN A 60 -14.77 -7.63 -17.12
C GLN A 60 -15.62 -8.62 -17.93
N GLY A 61 -14.98 -9.66 -18.49
CA GLY A 61 -15.65 -10.71 -19.26
C GLY A 61 -16.61 -11.52 -18.41
N LEU A 62 -16.20 -11.92 -17.20
CA LEU A 62 -17.06 -12.67 -16.28
C LEU A 62 -18.35 -11.91 -15.93
N ILE A 63 -18.27 -10.60 -15.70
CA ILE A 63 -19.43 -9.74 -15.44
C ILE A 63 -20.30 -9.60 -16.69
N ALA A 64 -19.67 -9.42 -17.86
CA ALA A 64 -20.39 -9.31 -19.14
C ALA A 64 -21.16 -10.59 -19.49
N ASP A 65 -20.57 -11.75 -19.21
CA ASP A 65 -21.16 -13.07 -19.41
C ASP A 65 -22.19 -13.46 -18.33
N GLN A 66 -22.43 -12.58 -17.35
CA GLN A 66 -23.27 -12.84 -16.18
C GLN A 66 -22.86 -14.11 -15.41
N ASN A 67 -21.57 -14.44 -15.45
CA ASN A 67 -21.00 -15.60 -14.78
C ASN A 67 -20.72 -15.28 -13.31
N TRP A 68 -21.79 -15.28 -12.50
CA TRP A 68 -21.73 -14.83 -11.11
C TRP A 68 -20.85 -15.71 -10.22
N VAL A 69 -20.87 -17.04 -10.42
CA VAL A 69 -20.07 -17.96 -9.61
C VAL A 69 -18.57 -17.71 -9.80
N ASP A 70 -18.12 -17.55 -11.05
CA ASP A 70 -16.72 -17.27 -11.32
C ASP A 70 -16.35 -15.82 -11.01
N THR A 71 -17.30 -14.87 -11.09
CA THR A 71 -17.08 -13.48 -10.63
C THR A 71 -16.73 -13.47 -9.14
N GLN A 72 -17.51 -14.16 -8.30
CA GLN A 72 -17.21 -14.27 -6.86
C GLN A 72 -15.89 -15.00 -6.62
N THR A 73 -15.65 -16.11 -7.32
CA THR A 73 -14.39 -16.86 -7.22
C THR A 73 -13.18 -16.01 -7.60
N TYR A 74 -13.32 -15.11 -8.58
CA TYR A 74 -12.27 -14.20 -9.01
C TYR A 74 -11.91 -13.16 -7.93
N ILE A 75 -12.93 -12.63 -7.23
CA ILE A 75 -12.75 -11.65 -6.15
C ILE A 75 -12.04 -12.29 -4.95
N HIS A 76 -12.45 -13.49 -4.54
CA HIS A 76 -11.88 -14.17 -3.38
C HIS A 76 -10.55 -14.88 -3.66
N GLY A 77 -10.27 -15.23 -4.93
CA GLY A 77 -9.04 -15.88 -5.36
C GLY A 77 -7.98 -14.88 -5.85
N PRO A 78 -7.89 -14.63 -7.17
CA PRO A 78 -6.93 -13.68 -7.77
C PRO A 78 -6.84 -12.31 -7.09
N LEU A 79 -7.94 -11.76 -6.59
CA LEU A 79 -7.97 -10.46 -5.91
C LEU A 79 -7.94 -10.55 -4.38
N GLY A 80 -7.87 -11.76 -3.80
CA GLY A 80 -8.02 -11.99 -2.36
C GLY A 80 -6.90 -11.39 -1.50
N GLN A 81 -5.70 -11.18 -2.05
CA GLN A 81 -4.60 -10.49 -1.37
C GLN A 81 -4.48 -9.00 -1.72
N LEU A 82 -5.29 -8.50 -2.65
CA LEU A 82 -5.16 -7.14 -3.17
C LEU A 82 -5.20 -6.08 -2.07
N ARG A 83 -6.10 -6.23 -1.09
CA ARG A 83 -6.20 -5.34 0.07
C ARG A 83 -4.88 -5.26 0.84
N ARG A 84 -4.23 -6.41 1.10
CA ARG A 84 -2.96 -6.47 1.83
C ARG A 84 -1.87 -5.77 1.05
N ASP A 85 -1.77 -6.05 -0.24
CA ASP A 85 -0.71 -5.53 -1.09
C ASP A 85 -0.85 -4.01 -1.26
N MET A 86 -2.07 -3.51 -1.54
CA MET A 86 -2.33 -2.07 -1.67
C MET A 86 -2.08 -1.31 -0.37
N LEU A 87 -2.49 -1.84 0.80
CA LEU A 87 -2.20 -1.20 2.09
C LEU A 87 -0.71 -1.24 2.46
N GLY A 88 0.00 -2.31 2.09
CA GLY A 88 1.44 -2.43 2.24
C GLY A 88 2.19 -1.40 1.39
N LEU A 89 1.78 -1.23 0.13
CA LEU A 89 2.31 -0.21 -0.77
C LEU A 89 2.01 1.19 -0.26
N ALA A 90 0.76 1.47 0.12
CA ALA A 90 0.33 2.77 0.63
C ALA A 90 1.12 3.19 1.88
N SER A 91 1.43 2.23 2.76
CA SER A 91 2.25 2.48 3.96
C SER A 91 3.74 2.70 3.64
N SER A 92 4.16 2.30 2.45
CA SER A 92 5.54 2.44 1.97
C SER A 92 5.77 3.72 1.17
N LEU A 93 4.73 4.43 0.74
CA LEU A 93 4.86 5.72 0.04
C LEU A 93 5.43 6.81 0.96
N LEU A 94 5.82 7.93 0.34
CA LEU A 94 6.18 9.14 1.09
C LEU A 94 5.01 9.58 1.99
N PRO A 95 5.28 10.13 3.20
CA PRO A 95 4.23 10.49 4.16
C PRO A 95 3.08 11.33 3.58
N LYS A 96 3.39 12.22 2.62
CA LYS A 96 2.42 13.07 1.92
C LYS A 96 1.35 12.30 1.12
N ASP A 97 1.67 11.08 0.67
CA ASP A 97 0.79 10.29 -0.23
C ASP A 97 0.07 9.16 0.51
N GLN A 98 0.53 8.79 1.72
CA GLN A 98 0.05 7.59 2.42
C GLN A 98 -1.44 7.62 2.75
N ASP A 99 -1.96 8.75 3.24
CA ASP A 99 -3.35 8.85 3.68
C ASP A 99 -4.33 8.70 2.50
N LYS A 100 -4.03 9.40 1.40
CA LYS A 100 -4.78 9.29 0.15
C LYS A 100 -4.72 7.88 -0.42
N ALA A 101 -3.54 7.26 -0.45
CA ALA A 101 -3.35 5.90 -0.95
C ALA A 101 -4.09 4.86 -0.09
N LYS A 102 -4.07 5.00 1.24
CA LYS A 102 -4.82 4.12 2.16
C LYS A 102 -6.33 4.28 1.99
N THR A 103 -6.80 5.49 1.74
CA THR A 103 -8.23 5.77 1.47
C THR A 103 -8.66 5.09 0.17
N LEU A 104 -7.96 5.32 -0.93
CA LEU A 104 -8.26 4.68 -2.22
C LEU A 104 -8.21 3.14 -2.14
N ALA A 105 -7.23 2.57 -1.43
CA ALA A 105 -7.18 1.12 -1.21
C ALA A 105 -8.41 0.57 -0.47
N LYS A 106 -8.99 1.36 0.45
CA LYS A 106 -10.24 0.99 1.14
C LYS A 106 -11.45 1.12 0.22
N GLU A 107 -11.52 2.17 -0.61
CA GLU A 107 -12.61 2.35 -1.57
C GLU A 107 -12.63 1.22 -2.61
N VAL A 108 -11.48 0.89 -3.23
CA VAL A 108 -11.35 -0.25 -4.16
C VAL A 108 -11.91 -1.53 -3.54
N PHE A 109 -11.48 -1.85 -2.30
CA PHE A 109 -11.97 -3.05 -1.64
C PHE A 109 -13.46 -2.97 -1.28
N GLY A 110 -13.95 -1.81 -0.85
CA GLY A 110 -15.38 -1.60 -0.58
C GLY A 110 -16.25 -1.81 -1.82
N HIS A 111 -15.77 -1.39 -2.99
CA HIS A 111 -16.41 -1.67 -4.27
C HIS A 111 -16.35 -3.16 -4.64
N LEU A 112 -15.23 -3.85 -4.39
CA LEU A 112 -15.12 -5.30 -4.61
C LEU A 112 -16.07 -6.12 -3.71
N GLU A 113 -16.26 -5.72 -2.45
CA GLU A 113 -17.27 -6.35 -1.57
C GLU A 113 -18.70 -6.15 -2.09
N ARG A 114 -19.01 -4.94 -2.57
CA ARG A 114 -20.32 -4.63 -3.17
C ARG A 114 -20.52 -5.35 -4.51
N LEU A 115 -19.46 -5.56 -5.28
CA LEU A 115 -19.47 -6.39 -6.49
C LEU A 115 -19.74 -7.86 -6.14
N ASP A 116 -19.10 -8.41 -5.11
CA ASP A 116 -19.34 -9.78 -4.62
C ASP A 116 -20.81 -9.95 -4.17
N ALA A 117 -21.34 -8.97 -3.44
CA ALA A 117 -22.76 -8.95 -3.06
C ALA A 117 -23.69 -8.84 -4.28
N ALA A 118 -23.37 -7.97 -5.24
CA ALA A 118 -24.15 -7.84 -6.47
C ALA A 118 -24.13 -9.11 -7.32
N ALA A 119 -23.01 -9.82 -7.40
CA ALA A 119 -22.90 -11.10 -8.08
C ALA A 119 -23.75 -12.18 -7.37
N LYS A 120 -23.69 -12.24 -6.03
CA LYS A 120 -24.54 -13.13 -5.22
C LYS A 120 -26.03 -12.90 -5.47
N ASP A 121 -26.44 -11.64 -5.56
CA ASP A 121 -27.82 -11.23 -5.84
C ASP A 121 -28.17 -11.27 -7.34
N ARG A 122 -27.22 -11.65 -8.20
CA ARG A 122 -27.32 -11.68 -9.68
C ARG A 122 -27.73 -10.33 -10.27
N ASN A 123 -27.36 -9.24 -9.60
CA ASN A 123 -27.68 -7.88 -9.98
C ASN A 123 -26.60 -7.33 -10.93
N GLY A 124 -26.76 -7.61 -12.23
CA GLY A 124 -25.80 -7.19 -13.25
C GLY A 124 -25.62 -5.67 -13.37
N SER A 125 -26.65 -4.88 -13.06
CA SER A 125 -26.54 -3.42 -13.05
C SER A 125 -25.60 -2.93 -11.96
N GLN A 126 -25.78 -3.41 -10.72
CA GLN A 126 -24.89 -3.07 -9.61
C GLN A 126 -23.50 -3.65 -9.81
N ALA A 127 -23.38 -4.88 -10.31
CA ALA A 127 -22.07 -5.48 -10.60
C ALA A 127 -21.25 -4.62 -11.57
N LYS A 128 -21.88 -4.14 -12.65
CA LYS A 128 -21.22 -3.23 -13.61
C LYS A 128 -20.77 -1.92 -12.96
N ILE A 129 -21.62 -1.28 -12.15
CA ILE A 129 -21.30 -0.03 -11.45
C ILE A 129 -20.11 -0.25 -10.50
N GLN A 130 -20.20 -1.24 -9.61
CA GLN A 130 -19.15 -1.48 -8.62
C GLN A 130 -17.81 -1.86 -9.26
N TYR A 131 -17.83 -2.59 -10.38
CA TYR A 131 -16.61 -2.84 -11.15
C TYR A 131 -15.98 -1.56 -11.71
N GLN A 132 -16.78 -0.64 -12.25
CA GLN A 132 -16.29 0.62 -12.81
C GLN A 132 -15.74 1.55 -11.72
N GLU A 133 -16.43 1.69 -10.59
CA GLU A 133 -15.96 2.47 -9.45
C GLU A 133 -14.67 1.88 -8.86
N ALA A 134 -14.61 0.55 -8.70
CA ALA A 134 -13.39 -0.13 -8.24
C ALA A 134 -12.20 0.18 -9.15
N LEU A 135 -12.38 0.15 -10.48
CA LEU A 135 -11.31 0.50 -11.43
C LEU A 135 -10.91 1.97 -11.33
N ALA A 136 -11.87 2.88 -11.18
CA ALA A 136 -11.58 4.32 -11.09
C ALA A 136 -10.72 4.65 -9.85
N ASP A 137 -11.05 4.07 -8.70
CA ASP A 137 -10.25 4.24 -7.47
C ASP A 137 -8.91 3.51 -7.56
N PHE A 138 -8.86 2.36 -8.23
CA PHE A 138 -7.61 1.63 -8.47
C PHE A 138 -6.67 2.47 -9.34
N ASP A 139 -7.14 3.00 -10.46
CA ASP A 139 -6.34 3.86 -11.33
C ASP A 139 -5.90 5.14 -10.61
N SER A 140 -6.78 5.72 -9.80
CA SER A 140 -6.44 6.85 -8.92
C SER A 140 -5.35 6.51 -7.90
N PHE A 141 -5.33 5.27 -7.39
CA PHE A 141 -4.29 4.77 -6.49
C PHE A 141 -2.96 4.59 -7.22
N LEU A 142 -2.97 4.00 -8.42
CA LEU A 142 -1.77 3.79 -9.24
C LEU A 142 -1.14 5.12 -9.68
N ASN A 143 -1.95 6.15 -9.89
CA ASN A 143 -1.48 7.50 -10.21
C ASN A 143 -0.71 8.18 -9.07
N LEU A 144 -0.72 7.64 -7.85
CA LEU A 144 0.11 8.12 -6.73
C LEU A 144 1.52 7.54 -6.73
N LEU A 145 1.77 6.50 -7.53
CA LEU A 145 3.07 5.85 -7.57
C LEU A 145 4.09 6.75 -8.28
N PRO A 146 5.35 6.79 -7.82
CA PRO A 146 6.39 7.46 -8.57
C PRO A 146 6.52 6.81 -9.94
N GLN A 147 6.47 7.63 -10.99
CA GLN A 147 6.87 7.17 -12.31
C GLN A 147 8.36 6.83 -12.25
N ALA A 148 8.73 5.65 -12.75
CA ALA A 148 10.13 5.35 -13.00
C ALA A 148 10.69 6.48 -13.88
N SER A 149 11.68 7.22 -13.35
CA SER A 149 12.43 8.22 -14.12
C SER A 149 13.37 7.51 -15.08
#